data_AF-A0A7H4N1B2-F1
#
_entry.id   AF-A0A7H4N1B2-F1
#
_cell.length_a   1.000
_cell.length_b   1.000
_cell.length_c   1.000
_cell.angle_alpha   90.00
_cell.angle_beta   90.00
_cell.angle_gamma   90.00
#
_symmetry.space_group_name_H-M   'P 1'
#
loop_
_entity.id
_entity.type
_entity.pdbx_description
1 polymer ?
#
loop_
_entity_poly.entity_id
_entity_poly.type
_entity_poly.pdbx_seq_one_letter_code
_entity_poly.pdbx_strand_id
1 'polypeptide(L)' 'MRFLFTIELNDTCVTEPHDSDIDRCLWLSAEEILNATNLRSQLVAESIRSYQQDPRYPLSLIGEFNWPFYRGWPRRDDAC' A
#
# COMPACT_ATOMS: atom_id res chain seq x y z
N MET A 1 -1.19 -15.80 2.96
CA MET A 1 -0.03 -15.00 3.44
C MET A 1 -0.31 -13.53 3.11
N ARG A 2 -0.06 -12.61 4.04
CA ARG A 2 -0.35 -11.17 3.88
C ARG A 2 0.87 -10.37 4.35
N PHE A 3 1.25 -9.35 3.59
CA PHE A 3 2.26 -8.36 3.97
C PHE A 3 1.56 -6.99 4.11
N LEU A 4 1.92 -6.23 5.14
CA LEU A 4 1.42 -4.87 5.37
C LEU A 4 2.57 -3.89 5.21
N PHE A 5 2.34 -2.85 4.41
CA PHE A 5 3.30 -1.79 4.14
C PHE A 5 2.70 -0.44 4.53
N THR A 6 3.57 0.54 4.75
CA THR A 6 3.20 1.92 5.05
C THR A 6 3.83 2.84 4.02
N ILE A 7 3.09 3.88 3.64
CA ILE A 7 3.55 4.97 2.79
C ILE A 7 3.13 6.26 3.50
N GLU A 8 4.08 7.17 3.69
CA GLU A 8 3.82 8.52 4.20
C GLU A 8 3.83 9.49 3.02
N LEU A 9 2.77 10.28 2.88
CA LEU A 9 2.70 11.40 1.95
C LEU A 9 2.68 12.69 2.75
N ASN A 10 3.28 13.76 2.20
CA ASN A 10 3.27 15.07 2.86
C ASN A 10 1.84 15.63 2.96
N ASP A 11 1.03 15.40 1.94
CA ASP A 11 -0.34 15.89 1.82
C ASP A 11 -1.25 14.84 1.17
N THR A 12 -2.57 14.99 1.38
CA THR A 12 -3.56 14.23 0.62
C THR A 12 -3.58 14.70 -0.83
N CYS A 13 -3.88 13.78 -1.75
CA CYS A 13 -3.89 14.06 -3.18
C CYS A 13 -5.16 13.54 -3.86
N VAL A 14 -5.39 14.00 -5.09
CA VAL A 14 -6.47 13.51 -5.95
C VAL A 14 -6.20 12.05 -6.31
N THR A 15 -7.26 11.24 -6.29
CA THR A 15 -7.23 9.82 -6.60
C THR A 15 -8.06 9.53 -7.84
N GLU A 16 -7.55 8.71 -8.75
CA GLU A 16 -8.25 8.21 -9.93
C GLU A 16 -8.07 6.70 -10.02
N PRO A 17 -9.09 5.87 -9.72
CA PRO A 17 -8.97 4.43 -9.82
C PRO A 17 -8.94 3.99 -11.30
N HIS A 18 -7.98 3.13 -11.65
CA HIS A 18 -7.86 2.51 -12.98
C HIS A 18 -8.31 1.04 -12.99
N ASP A 19 -9.05 0.63 -11.96
CA ASP A 19 -9.65 -0.69 -11.81
C ASP A 19 -11.17 -0.52 -11.73
N SER A 20 -11.92 -1.23 -12.58
CA SER A 20 -13.38 -1.11 -12.67
C SER A 20 -14.10 -1.60 -11.42
N ASP A 21 -13.44 -2.41 -10.58
CA ASP A 21 -14.01 -2.92 -9.34
C ASP A 21 -13.93 -1.88 -8.19
N ILE A 22 -13.31 -0.71 -8.42
CA ILE A 22 -13.17 0.35 -7.41
C ILE A 22 -14.09 1.53 -7.74
N ASP A 23 -15.13 1.71 -6.92
CA ASP A 23 -16.08 2.82 -7.07
C ASP A 23 -15.43 4.20 -6.85
N ARG A 24 -14.59 4.32 -5.81
CA ARG A 24 -13.88 5.56 -5.42
C ARG A 24 -12.82 5.31 -4.35
N CYS A 25 -11.87 6.24 -4.21
CA CYS A 25 -10.96 6.31 -3.07
C CYS A 25 -11.36 7.46 -2.14
N LEU A 26 -11.13 7.31 -0.84
CA LEU A 26 -11.44 8.31 0.18
C LEU A 26 -10.26 8.43 1.15
N TRP A 27 -9.93 9.66 1.53
CA TRP A 27 -9.05 9.95 2.66
C TRP A 27 -9.90 10.00 3.93
N LEU A 28 -9.65 9.09 4.86
CA LEU A 28 -10.42 8.93 6.10
C LEU A 28 -9.51 9.04 7.33
N SER A 29 -10.08 9.46 8.45
CA SER A 29 -9.42 9.37 9.74
C SER A 29 -9.30 7.92 10.21
N ALA A 30 -8.39 7.68 11.16
CA ALA A 30 -8.26 6.37 11.80
C ALA A 30 -9.55 5.95 12.52
N GLU A 31 -10.25 6.88 13.17
CA GLU A 31 -11.48 6.62 13.91
C GLU A 31 -12.62 6.17 12.98
N GLU A 32 -12.79 6.82 11.83
CA GLU A 32 -13.79 6.43 10.83
C GLU A 32 -13.57 4.99 10.36
N ILE A 33 -12.31 4.60 10.12
CA ILE A 33 -11.98 3.22 9.70
C ILE A 33 -12.22 2.22 10.84
N LEU A 34 -11.82 2.56 12.07
CA LEU A 34 -11.93 1.65 13.22
C LEU A 34 -13.37 1.40 13.65
N ASN A 35 -14.29 2.34 13.39
CA ASN A 35 -15.71 2.24 13.71
C ASN A 35 -16.59 1.83 12.52
N ALA A 36 -16.02 1.60 11.33
CA ALA A 36 -16.77 1.25 10.13
C ALA A 36 -17.42 -0.14 10.23
N THR A 37 -18.68 -0.24 9.80
CA THR A 37 -19.45 -1.50 9.76
C THR A 37 -19.33 -2.27 8.45
N ASN A 38 -18.69 -1.67 7.45
CA ASN A 38 -18.58 -2.17 6.07
C ASN A 38 -17.13 -2.51 5.67
N LEU A 39 -16.28 -2.83 6.64
CA LEU A 39 -14.91 -3.28 6.34
C LEU A 39 -14.97 -4.62 5.59
N ARG A 40 -14.24 -4.72 4.48
CA ARG A 40 -14.12 -5.97 3.69
C ARG A 40 -13.61 -7.15 4.53
N SER A 41 -12.81 -6.87 5.56
CA SER A 41 -12.36 -7.84 6.57
C SER A 41 -11.87 -7.13 7.82
N GLN A 42 -11.80 -7.84 8.96
CA GLN A 42 -11.23 -7.32 10.23
C GLN A 42 -9.77 -6.87 10.08
N LEU A 43 -9.06 -7.42 9.10
CA LEU A 43 -7.68 -7.10 8.78
C LEU A 43 -7.46 -5.65 8.33
N VAL A 44 -8.50 -4.92 7.93
CA VAL A 44 -8.42 -3.47 7.64
C VAL A 44 -8.22 -2.67 8.94
N ALA A 45 -9.03 -2.94 9.96
CA ALA A 45 -8.90 -2.29 11.27
C ALA A 45 -7.56 -2.64 11.95
N GLU A 46 -7.15 -3.91 11.89
CA GLU A 46 -5.85 -4.36 12.42
C GLU A 46 -4.66 -3.66 11.73
N SER A 47 -4.78 -3.31 10.45
CA SER A 47 -3.74 -2.55 9.77
C SER A 47 -3.55 -1.15 10.33
N ILE A 48 -4.66 -0.47 10.68
CA ILE A 48 -4.60 0.85 11.33
C ILE A 48 -4.01 0.74 12.73
N ARG A 49 -4.43 -0.25 13.52
CA ARG A 49 -3.85 -0.51 14.86
C ARG A 49 -2.35 -0.80 14.78
N SER A 50 -1.92 -1.62 13.82
CA SER A 50 -0.51 -1.95 13.59
C SER A 50 0.30 -0.71 13.22
N TYR A 51 -0.25 0.16 12.36
CA TYR A 51 0.37 1.43 11.98
C TYR A 51 0.57 2.34 13.21
N GLN A 52 -0.42 2.46 14.08
CA GLN A 52 -0.39 3.30 15.29
C GLN A 52 0.58 2.84 16.38
N GLN A 53 1.01 1.57 16.38
CA GLN A 53 1.91 1.03 17.40
C GLN A 53 3.40 1.38 17.18
N ASP A 54 3.74 1.99 16.04
CA ASP A 54 5.09 2.46 15.62
C ASP A 54 6.14 1.45 15.08
N PRO A 55 6.11 0.11 15.28
CA PRO A 55 7.18 -0.71 14.72
C PRO A 55 7.14 -0.64 13.18
N ARG A 56 8.28 -0.23 12.60
CA ARG A 56 8.55 -0.27 11.16
C ARG A 56 9.75 -1.17 10.92
N TYR A 57 9.64 -2.03 9.92
CA TYR A 57 10.71 -2.94 9.53
C TYR A 57 11.24 -2.55 8.14
N PRO A 58 12.54 -2.74 7.87
CA PRO A 58 13.09 -2.47 6.55
C PRO A 58 12.51 -3.45 5.53
N LEU A 59 12.25 -2.97 4.30
CA LEU A 59 11.75 -3.81 3.20
C LEU A 59 12.67 -4.99 2.88
N SER A 60 13.97 -4.87 3.19
CA SER A 60 14.96 -5.94 3.03
C SER A 60 14.66 -7.19 3.86
N LEU A 61 13.83 -7.11 4.89
CA LEU A 61 13.38 -8.27 5.68
C LEU A 61 12.62 -9.30 4.82
N ILE A 62 11.93 -8.83 3.78
CA ILE A 62 11.11 -9.64 2.88
C ILE A 62 11.51 -9.44 1.41
N GLY A 63 12.79 -9.10 1.20
CA GLY A 63 13.36 -8.92 -0.13
C GLY A 63 13.43 -10.24 -0.90
N GLU A 64 13.42 -10.13 -2.22
CA GLU A 64 13.60 -11.26 -3.11
C GLU A 64 15.04 -11.80 -3.07
N PHE A 65 15.21 -13.12 -3.24
CA PHE A 65 16.51 -13.78 -3.29
C PHE A 65 16.72 -14.44 -4.65
N ASN A 66 17.85 -14.16 -5.32
CA ASN A 66 18.18 -14.64 -6.67
C ASN A 66 17.07 -14.39 -7.72
N TRP A 67 16.46 -13.21 -7.67
CA TRP A 67 15.40 -12.86 -8.61
C TRP A 67 15.96 -12.66 -10.02
N PRO A 68 15.52 -13.47 -11.01
CA PRO A 68 16.17 -13.53 -12.32
C PRO A 68 15.73 -12.41 -13.29
N PHE A 69 14.92 -11.46 -12.84
CA PHE A 69 14.42 -10.35 -13.65
C PHE A 69 15.04 -9.03 -13.21
N TYR A 70 15.42 -8.19 -14.18
CA TYR A 70 16.04 -6.89 -13.92
C TYR A 70 15.08 -5.95 -13.17
N ARG A 71 15.61 -5.28 -12.13
CA ARG A 71 14.89 -4.30 -11.28
C ARG A 71 14.61 -2.95 -11.99
N GLY A 72 14.70 -2.89 -13.32
CA GLY A 72 14.48 -1.70 -14.12
C GLY A 72 14.10 -2.07 -15.54
N TRP A 73 12.97 -1.55 -16.02
CA TRP A 73 12.66 -1.52 -17.45
C TRP A 73 13.83 -0.87 -18.21
N PRO A 74 14.20 -1.36 -19.42
CA PRO A 74 15.12 -0.61 -20.27
C PRO A 74 14.45 0.72 -20.65
N ARG A 75 15.19 1.84 -20.60
CA ARG A 75 14.75 3.07 -21.24
C ARG A 75 14.60 2.78 -22.73
N ARG A 76 13.54 3.27 -23.36
CA ARG A 76 13.32 3.15 -24.82
C ARG A 76 14.30 3.98 -25.66
N ASP A 77 15.47 4.33 -25.12
CA ASP A 77 16.45 5.20 -25.78
C ASP A 77 17.64 4.41 -26.35
N ASP A 78 17.68 3.07 -26.17
CA ASP A 78 18.72 2.20 -26.70
C ASP A 78 18.31 1.50 -28.02
N ALA A 79 17.40 2.12 -28.79
CA ALA A 79 17.18 1.75 -30.19
C ALA A 79 18.18 2.54 -31.05
N CYS A 80 19.24 1.85 -31.50
CA CYS A 80 20.08 2.27 -32.62
C CYS A 80 19.23 2.40 -33.90
#